data_AF-A0A920TG49-F1
#
_entry.id   AF-A0A920TG49-F1
#
_cell.length_a   1.000
_cell.length_b   1.000
_cell.length_c   1.000
_cell.angle_alpha   90.00
_cell.angle_beta   90.00
_cell.angle_gamma   90.00
#
_symmetry.space_group_name_H-M   'P 1'
#
loop_
_entity.id
_entity.type
_entity.pdbx_description
1 polymer ?
#
loop_
_entity_poly.entity_id
_entity_poly.type
_entity_poly.pdbx_seq_one_letter_code
_entity_poly.pdbx_strand_id
1 'polypeptide(L)' 'MLGVHIDGGLCEQFIVPSSKLHRSAKLDYEQLALIETLAIGYHAVKRSGISKNDVVLVVGAGPIGLSVIQSET' A
#
# COMPACT_ATOMS: atom_id res chain seq x y z
N MET A 1 7.00 -12.73 -2.88
CA MET A 1 6.88 -11.28 -3.14
C MET A 1 7.46 -10.98 -4.52
N LEU A 2 6.70 -10.30 -5.38
CA LEU A 2 7.19 -9.77 -6.65
C LEU A 2 8.32 -8.77 -6.37
N GLY A 3 9.43 -8.84 -7.10
CA GLY A 3 10.61 -7.98 -6.87
C GLY A 3 11.49 -8.37 -5.68
N VAL A 4 11.28 -9.55 -5.08
CA VAL A 4 12.15 -10.07 -4.00
C VAL A 4 12.47 -11.55 -4.22
N HIS A 5 11.43 -12.39 -4.33
CA HIS A 5 11.59 -13.85 -4.48
C HIS A 5 11.49 -14.29 -5.94
N ILE A 6 10.88 -13.42 -6.75
CA ILE A 6 10.71 -13.54 -8.19
C ILE A 6 10.91 -12.14 -8.77
N ASP A 7 11.20 -12.04 -10.07
CA ASP A 7 11.44 -10.79 -10.75
C ASP A 7 10.28 -9.79 -10.58
N GLY A 8 10.62 -8.50 -10.54
CA GLY A 8 9.71 -7.40 -10.23
C GLY A 8 9.54 -6.42 -11.39
N GLY A 9 8.95 -5.26 -11.08
CA GLY A 9 8.57 -4.25 -12.07
C GLY A 9 9.62 -3.19 -12.40
N LEU A 10 10.87 -3.31 -11.92
CA LEU A 10 11.95 -2.38 -12.30
C LEU A 10 12.53 -2.77 -13.67
N CYS A 11 11.67 -2.76 -14.69
CA CYS A 11 11.94 -3.12 -16.07
C CYS A 11 10.78 -2.62 -16.95
N GLU A 12 10.97 -2.59 -18.28
CA GLU A 12 9.92 -2.13 -19.20
C GLU A 12 8.66 -3.03 -19.20
N GLN A 13 8.85 -4.34 -19.03
CA GLN A 13 7.77 -5.34 -19.02
C GLN A 13 8.13 -6.51 -18.12
N PHE A 14 7.15 -7.06 -17.42
CA PHE A 14 7.29 -8.28 -16.61
C PHE A 14 5.98 -9.08 -16.60
N ILE A 15 6.09 -10.36 -16.24
CA ILE A 15 4.94 -11.26 -16.12
C ILE A 15 4.38 -11.16 -14.70
N VAL A 16 3.07 -10.92 -14.59
CA VAL A 16 2.35 -10.91 -13.32
C VAL A 16 1.21 -11.94 -13.34
N PRO A 17 0.97 -12.70 -12.26
CA PRO A 17 -0.23 -13.53 -12.16
C PRO A 17 -1.49 -12.68 -12.30
N SER A 18 -2.44 -13.12 -13.14
CA SER A 18 -3.68 -12.37 -13.41
C SER A 18 -4.49 -12.08 -12.14
N SER A 19 -4.43 -12.96 -11.13
CA SER A 19 -5.06 -12.78 -9.82
C SER A 19 -4.47 -11.65 -8.97
N LYS A 20 -3.29 -11.13 -9.34
CA LYS A 20 -2.63 -9.98 -8.70
C LYS A 20 -2.79 -8.68 -9.49
N LEU A 21 -3.44 -8.73 -10.65
CA LEU A 21 -3.65 -7.56 -11.51
C LEU A 21 -4.97 -6.88 -11.16
N HIS A 22 -4.89 -5.66 -10.63
CA HIS A 22 -6.05 -4.85 -10.28
C HIS A 22 -6.18 -3.68 -11.25
N ARG A 23 -7.29 -3.61 -12.00
CA ARG A 23 -7.54 -2.52 -12.95
C ARG A 23 -8.06 -1.29 -12.22
N SER A 24 -7.51 -0.13 -12.56
CA SER A 24 -8.08 1.17 -12.18
C SER A 24 -8.46 1.95 -13.43
N ALA A 25 -9.61 2.60 -13.40
CA ALA A 25 -10.08 3.53 -14.43
C ALA A 25 -10.03 5.00 -13.97
N LYS A 26 -9.56 5.24 -12.73
CA LYS A 26 -9.62 6.55 -12.07
C LYS A 26 -8.26 7.13 -11.70
N LEU A 27 -7.30 6.27 -11.39
CA LEU A 27 -5.98 6.69 -10.90
C LEU A 27 -4.97 6.68 -12.04
N ASP A 28 -4.07 7.65 -12.04
CA ASP A 28 -2.92 7.67 -12.95
C ASP A 28 -1.83 6.67 -12.52
N TYR A 29 -0.78 6.53 -13.34
CA TYR A 29 0.27 5.54 -13.08
C TYR A 29 1.12 5.86 -11.84
N GLU A 30 1.38 7.14 -11.55
CA GLU A 30 2.17 7.54 -10.38
C GLU A 30 1.41 7.22 -9.10
N GLN A 31 0.10 7.50 -9.08
CA GLN A 31 -0.79 7.13 -7.99
C GLN A 31 -0.85 5.61 -7.84
N LEU A 32 -1.01 4.86 -8.94
CA LEU A 32 -1.08 3.39 -8.93
C LEU A 32 0.19 2.74 -8.40
N ALA A 33 1.36 3.32 -8.66
CA ALA A 33 2.63 2.82 -8.14
C ALA A 33 2.69 2.84 -6.59
N LEU A 34 1.91 3.71 -5.94
CA LEU A 34 1.87 3.85 -4.48
C LEU A 34 0.91 2.87 -3.78
N ILE A 35 0.05 2.16 -4.52
CA ILE A 35 -1.03 1.33 -3.95
C ILE A 35 -0.49 0.26 -3.01
N GLU A 36 0.61 -0.39 -3.36
CA GLU A 36 1.18 -1.45 -2.52
C GLU A 36 1.61 -0.90 -1.16
N THR A 37 2.30 0.24 -1.16
CA THR A 37 2.74 0.92 0.07
C THR A 37 1.56 1.43 0.89
N LEU A 38 0.56 2.05 0.27
CA LEU A 38 -0.64 2.53 0.97
C LEU A 38 -1.48 1.38 1.54
N ALA A 39 -1.54 0.24 0.85
CA ALA A 39 -2.25 -0.94 1.31
C ALA A 39 -1.65 -1.52 2.61
N ILE A 40 -0.33 -1.35 2.83
CA ILE A 40 0.33 -1.74 4.08
C ILE A 40 -0.22 -0.90 5.25
N GLY A 41 -0.27 0.43 5.09
CA GLY A 41 -0.84 1.34 6.10
C GLY A 41 -2.29 1.03 6.40
N TYR A 42 -3.10 0.86 5.36
CA TYR A 42 -4.52 0.50 5.48
C TYR A 42 -4.70 -0.83 6.23
N HIS A 43 -3.90 -1.85 5.89
CA HIS A 43 -3.96 -3.14 6.58
C HIS A 43 -3.60 -3.02 8.07
N ALA A 44 -2.59 -2.20 8.41
CA ALA A 44 -2.21 -1.96 9.79
C ALA A 44 -3.32 -1.29 10.60
N VAL A 45 -3.97 -0.25 10.06
CA VAL A 45 -5.12 0.44 10.68
C VAL A 45 -6.32 -0.50 10.82
N LYS A 46 -6.66 -1.25 9.77
CA LYS A 46 -7.77 -2.20 9.83
C LYS A 46 -7.53 -3.31 10.88
N ARG A 47 -6.29 -3.77 11.01
CA ARG A 47 -5.93 -4.83 11.96
C ARG A 47 -5.84 -4.32 13.40
N SER A 48 -5.49 -3.05 13.62
CA SER A 48 -5.39 -2.50 14.97
C SER A 48 -6.73 -2.37 15.67
N GLY A 49 -7.84 -2.31 14.92
CA GLY A 49 -9.18 -2.21 15.48
C GLY A 49 -9.44 -0.87 16.16
N ILE A 50 -8.65 0.16 15.81
CA ILE A 50 -8.82 1.51 16.34
C ILE A 50 -10.17 2.10 15.91
N SER A 51 -10.67 3.00 16.73
CA SER A 51 -11.92 3.74 16.55
C SER A 51 -11.64 5.24 16.56
N LYS A 52 -12.64 6.04 16.17
CA LYS A 52 -12.51 7.51 16.07
C LYS A 52 -12.21 8.22 17.40
N ASN A 53 -12.38 7.54 18.53
CA ASN A 53 -12.12 8.09 19.86
C ASN A 53 -10.76 7.67 20.44
N ASP A 54 -10.02 6.83 19.74
CA ASP A 54 -8.73 6.35 20.21
C ASP A 54 -7.61 7.37 19.96
N VAL A 55 -6.71 7.48 20.92
CA VAL A 55 -5.46 8.23 20.74
C VAL A 55 -4.41 7.26 20.23
N VAL A 56 -3.89 7.50 19.03
CA VAL A 56 -2.94 6.62 18.36
C VAL A 56 -1.56 7.28 18.29
N LEU A 57 -0.51 6.52 18.60
CA LEU A 57 0.88 6.92 18.40
C LEU A 57 1.46 6.23 17.16
N VAL A 58 1.90 7.01 16.17
CA VAL A 58 2.69 6.52 15.04
C VAL A 58 4.15 6.87 15.27
N VAL A 59 5.01 5.86 15.37
CA VAL A 59 6.46 6.06 15.56
C VAL A 59 7.17 6.02 14.20
N GLY A 60 7.63 7.19 13.75
CA GLY A 60 8.36 7.36 12.50
C GLY A 60 7.49 7.92 11.36
N ALA A 61 8.04 8.88 10.62
CA ALA A 61 7.36 9.60 9.54
C ALA A 61 7.91 9.25 8.13
N GLY A 62 8.44 8.04 7.97
CA GLY A 62 8.77 7.50 6.65
C GLY A 62 7.52 7.08 5.86
N PRO A 63 7.66 6.58 4.61
CA PRO A 63 6.54 6.25 3.74
C PRO A 63 5.46 5.35 4.38
N ILE A 64 5.88 4.34 5.15
CA ILE A 64 4.94 3.47 5.87
C ILE A 64 4.20 4.22 6.98
N GLY A 65 4.89 5.03 7.79
CA GLY A 65 4.24 5.84 8.83
C GLY A 65 3.25 6.84 8.25
N LEU A 66 3.61 7.50 7.14
CA LEU A 66 2.72 8.40 6.42
C LEU A 66 1.52 7.66 5.82
N SER A 67 1.69 6.42 5.34
CA SER A 67 0.57 5.60 4.85
C SER A 67 -0.43 5.26 5.96
N VAL A 68 0.05 5.00 7.19
CA VAL A 68 -0.81 4.77 8.36
C VAL A 68 -1.57 6.04 8.73
N ILE A 69 -0.90 7.19 8.74
CA ILE A 69 -1.52 8.49 9.06
C ILE A 69 -2.62 8.86 8.05
N GLN A 70 -2.43 8.56 6.76
CA GLN A 70 -3.44 8.84 5.72
C GLN A 70 -4.59 7.82 5.68
N SER A 71 -4.45 6.68 6.34
CA SER A 71 -5.45 5.62 6.29
C SER A 71 -6.66 5.97 7.14
N GLU A 72 -7.85 5.94 6.54
CA GLU A 72 -9.10 6.21 7.26
C GLU A 72 -9.48 5.05 8.19
N THR A 73 -10.10 5.40 9.32
CA THR A 73 -10.70 4.47 10.29
C THR A 73 -12.19 4.30 10.05
#